data_AF-A0A1I4DB91-F1
#
_entry.id   AF-A0A1I4DB91-F1
#
_cell.length_a   1.000
_cell.length_b   1.000
_cell.length_c   1.000
_cell.angle_alpha   90.00
_cell.angle_beta   90.00
_cell.angle_gamma   90.00
#
_symmetry.space_group_name_H-M   'P 1'
#
loop_
_entity.id
_entity.type
_entity.pdbx_description
1 polymer ?
#
loop_
_entity_poly.entity_id
_entity_poly.type
_entity_poly.pdbx_seq_one_letter_code
_entity_poly.pdbx_strand_id
1 'polypeptide(L)'
;MSDSSATGDVPVGMLRRIRRLADLSQRELALRVGVSKSAVAAAEAGTRDLPVRVLAHAAALAGLRLALLDEQGAEVPGMDGDAVRDGAGRLFPAHLDPRYGDEGWWHDEHRYSRDRPWYTFDRDRGRRDAVRRTRGTSEDHQLPRAGDSPAQRAAARREKRRRAASDERRRRFLAGAFSGIDLRFDCSCPPACDELDDRSGRPVHVEECPCGCDLA
;
A
#
# COMPACT_ATOMS: atom_id res chain seq x y z
N MET A 1 21.34 39.21 7.00
CA MET A 1 22.46 39.03 6.04
C MET A 1 23.17 37.76 6.45
N SER A 2 22.64 36.63 5.97
CA SER A 2 23.06 35.31 6.43
C SER A 2 24.15 34.76 5.53
N ASP A 3 25.10 34.13 6.19
CA ASP A 3 26.39 33.61 5.73
C ASP A 3 26.20 32.42 4.75
N SER A 4 25.97 32.71 3.47
CA SER A 4 25.82 31.70 2.41
C SER A 4 27.16 31.09 1.94
N SER A 5 28.30 31.56 2.46
CA SER A 5 29.64 31.05 2.14
C SER A 5 29.99 29.77 2.90
N ALA A 6 29.47 29.58 4.12
CA ALA A 6 29.81 28.43 4.96
C ALA A 6 29.39 27.08 4.34
N THR A 7 28.30 27.03 3.59
CA THR A 7 27.81 25.82 2.90
C THR A 7 28.63 25.49 1.65
N GLY A 8 29.27 26.47 1.02
CA GLY A 8 30.12 26.26 -0.17
C GLY A 8 31.47 25.60 0.14
N ASP A 9 31.98 25.76 1.36
CA ASP A 9 33.24 25.16 1.81
C ASP A 9 33.12 23.68 2.18
N VAL A 10 31.90 23.22 2.48
CA VAL A 10 31.63 21.85 2.93
C VAL A 10 32.01 20.81 1.84
N PRO A 11 31.57 20.94 0.58
CA PRO A 11 31.96 19.99 -0.48
C PRO A 11 33.47 19.94 -0.74
N VAL A 12 34.15 21.09 -0.68
CA VAL A 12 35.61 21.19 -0.86
C VAL A 12 36.34 20.43 0.25
N GLY A 13 35.97 20.68 1.50
CA GLY A 13 36.55 20.02 2.67
C GLY A 13 36.30 18.50 2.66
N MET A 14 35.10 18.08 2.28
CA MET A 14 34.71 16.66 2.17
C MET A 14 35.59 15.91 1.17
N LEU A 15 35.78 16.45 -0.04
CA LEU A 15 36.56 15.79 -1.08
C LEU A 15 38.04 15.63 -0.68
N ARG A 16 38.61 16.66 -0.04
CA ARG A 16 39.98 16.59 0.51
C ARG A 16 40.08 15.57 1.65
N ARG A 17 39.07 15.48 2.52
CA ARG A 17 39.01 14.48 3.60
C ARG A 17 38.95 13.07 3.07
N ILE A 18 38.10 12.81 2.06
CA ILE A 18 38.01 11.52 1.38
C ILE A 18 39.38 11.10 0.82
N ARG A 19 40.04 11.99 0.07
CA ARG A 19 41.36 11.71 -0.48
C ARG A 19 42.42 11.44 0.58
N ARG A 20 42.36 12.16 1.71
CA ARG A 20 43.29 11.96 2.83
C ARG A 20 43.10 10.59 3.49
N LEU A 21 41.86 10.09 3.58
CA LEU A 21 41.57 8.78 4.15
C LEU A 21 41.89 7.64 3.18
N ALA A 22 41.61 7.83 1.89
CA ALA A 22 41.92 6.84 0.86
C ALA A 22 43.39 6.83 0.42
N ASP A 23 44.19 7.79 0.87
CA ASP A 23 45.58 8.03 0.47
C ASP A 23 45.77 8.17 -1.06
N LEU A 24 44.97 9.06 -1.67
CA LEU A 24 44.96 9.25 -3.13
C LEU A 24 45.35 10.68 -3.55
N SER A 25 46.19 10.76 -4.57
CA SER A 25 46.40 12.00 -5.34
C SER A 25 45.13 12.38 -6.15
N GLN A 26 45.06 13.61 -6.65
CA GLN A 26 43.96 14.04 -7.53
C GLN A 26 43.86 13.18 -8.79
N ARG A 27 45.01 12.76 -9.34
CA ARG A 27 45.08 11.92 -10.55
C ARG A 27 44.54 10.52 -10.28
N GLU A 28 44.96 9.91 -9.18
CA GLU A 28 44.50 8.56 -8.83
C GLU A 28 43.01 8.55 -8.49
N LEU A 29 42.53 9.54 -7.73
CA LEU A 29 41.09 9.66 -7.47
C LEU A 29 40.32 9.79 -8.79
N ALA A 30 40.73 10.71 -9.66
CA ALA A 30 40.09 10.96 -10.95
C ALA A 30 40.00 9.68 -11.80
N LEU A 31 41.09 8.92 -11.88
CA LEU A 31 41.13 7.63 -12.57
C LEU A 31 40.15 6.62 -11.96
N ARG A 32 40.13 6.47 -10.63
CA ARG A 32 39.25 5.49 -9.97
C ARG A 32 37.77 5.83 -10.08
N VAL A 33 37.41 7.12 -10.08
CA VAL A 33 36.00 7.55 -10.13
C VAL A 33 35.52 7.91 -11.54
N GLY A 34 36.38 7.79 -12.56
CA GLY A 34 36.01 7.98 -13.97
C GLY A 34 35.77 9.44 -14.37
N VAL A 35 36.55 10.38 -13.83
CA VAL A 35 36.48 11.81 -14.19
C VAL A 35 37.86 12.36 -14.57
N SER A 36 37.91 13.58 -15.13
CA SER A 36 39.19 14.23 -15.41
C SER A 36 39.84 14.74 -14.12
N LYS A 37 41.19 14.77 -14.09
CA LYS A 37 41.94 15.44 -13.01
C LYS A 37 41.51 16.89 -12.85
N SER A 38 41.25 17.60 -13.96
CA SER A 38 40.79 18.99 -13.93
C SER A 38 39.44 19.16 -13.25
N ALA A 39 38.52 18.20 -13.38
CA ALA A 39 37.25 18.22 -12.65
C ALA A 39 37.44 18.09 -11.15
N VAL A 40 38.34 17.19 -10.70
CA VAL A 40 38.69 17.05 -9.28
C VAL A 40 39.34 18.34 -8.74
N ALA A 41 40.28 18.91 -9.48
CA ALA A 41 40.94 20.15 -9.08
C ALA A 41 39.96 21.34 -9.00
N ALA A 42 39.03 21.46 -9.95
CA ALA A 42 38.00 22.50 -9.93
C ALA A 42 37.01 22.32 -8.77
N ALA A 43 36.64 21.07 -8.46
CA ALA A 43 35.80 20.75 -7.29
C ALA A 43 36.49 21.07 -5.97
N GLU A 44 37.79 20.77 -5.82
CA GLU A 44 38.56 21.15 -4.63
C GLU A 44 38.85 22.65 -4.54
N ALA A 45 38.78 23.38 -5.65
CA ALA A 45 38.91 24.83 -5.68
C ALA A 45 37.57 25.56 -5.51
N GLY A 46 36.45 24.83 -5.39
CA GLY A 46 35.11 25.40 -5.31
C GLY A 46 34.65 26.11 -6.59
N THR A 47 35.33 25.89 -7.73
CA THR A 47 35.00 26.55 -9.00
C THR A 47 34.03 25.76 -9.86
N ARG A 48 33.81 24.47 -9.54
CA ARG A 48 32.85 23.61 -10.24
C ARG A 48 32.35 22.49 -9.34
N ASP A 49 31.05 22.22 -9.39
CA ASP A 49 30.45 21.10 -8.65
C ASP A 49 30.85 19.74 -9.21
N LEU A 50 30.92 18.76 -8.31
CA LEU A 50 31.09 17.36 -8.62
C LEU A 50 29.72 16.66 -8.59
N PRO A 51 29.37 15.81 -9.58
CA PRO A 51 28.13 15.06 -9.52
C PRO A 51 28.08 14.21 -8.24
N VAL A 52 26.94 14.20 -7.54
CA VAL A 52 26.76 13.46 -6.27
C VAL A 52 27.16 11.99 -6.40
N ARG A 53 26.85 11.35 -7.55
CA ARG A 53 27.28 9.97 -7.83
C ARG A 53 28.79 9.76 -7.79
N VAL A 54 29.56 10.75 -8.24
CA VAL A 54 31.03 10.70 -8.24
C VAL A 54 31.56 10.93 -6.83
N LEU A 55 30.96 11.84 -6.07
CA LEU A 55 31.29 12.06 -4.66
C LEU A 55 31.00 10.80 -3.82
N ALA A 56 29.86 10.13 -4.05
CA ALA A 56 29.52 8.88 -3.39
C ALA A 56 30.53 7.77 -3.71
N HIS A 57 30.93 7.63 -4.98
CA HIS A 57 31.96 6.67 -5.38
C HIS A 57 33.31 6.99 -4.75
N ALA A 58 33.71 8.26 -4.71
CA ALA A 58 34.93 8.71 -4.04
C ALA A 58 34.90 8.36 -2.53
N ALA A 59 33.78 8.64 -1.86
CA ALA A 59 33.58 8.32 -0.45
C ALA A 59 33.72 6.81 -0.19
N ALA A 60 33.15 5.97 -1.06
CA ALA A 60 33.25 4.51 -0.94
C ALA A 60 34.70 4.01 -1.02
N LEU A 61 35.58 4.65 -1.81
CA LEU A 61 37.02 4.31 -1.84
C LEU A 61 37.72 4.54 -0.50
N ALA A 62 37.17 5.40 0.36
CA ALA A 62 37.66 5.68 1.71
C ALA A 62 36.88 4.91 2.80
N GLY A 63 36.01 3.96 2.43
CA GLY A 63 35.13 3.25 3.38
C GLY A 63 34.02 4.14 3.97
N LEU A 64 33.70 5.25 3.30
CA LEU A 64 32.65 6.19 3.73
C LEU A 64 31.38 6.03 2.89
N ARG A 65 30.27 6.54 3.42
CA ARG A 65 28.97 6.62 2.75
C ARG A 65 28.41 8.03 2.86
N LEU A 66 27.67 8.48 1.85
CA LEU A 66 26.91 9.73 1.92
C LEU A 66 25.55 9.42 2.56
N ALA A 67 25.17 10.24 3.54
CA ALA A 67 23.89 10.16 4.22
C ALA A 67 23.30 11.57 4.35
N LEU A 68 21.97 11.67 4.28
CA LEU A 68 21.26 12.87 4.69
C LEU A 68 21.02 12.76 6.18
N LEU A 69 21.33 13.81 6.93
CA LEU A 69 21.08 13.88 8.36
C LEU A 69 20.03 14.95 8.63
N ASP A 70 19.11 14.68 9.55
CA ASP A 70 18.17 15.68 10.06
C ASP A 70 18.87 16.65 11.03
N GLU A 71 18.09 17.58 11.59
CA GLU A 71 18.59 18.59 12.53
C GLU A 71 19.13 17.99 13.83
N GLN A 72 18.74 16.75 14.14
CA GLN A 72 19.16 16.00 15.32
C GLN A 72 20.36 15.09 15.03
N GLY A 73 20.84 15.07 13.78
CA GLY A 73 21.93 14.21 13.32
C GLY A 73 21.52 12.77 13.05
N ALA A 74 20.22 12.46 13.03
CA ALA A 74 19.73 11.14 12.64
C ALA A 74 19.69 11.02 11.12
N GLU A 75 19.99 9.82 10.62
CA GLU A 75 19.99 9.57 9.19
C GLU A 75 18.57 9.49 8.62
N VAL A 76 18.34 10.25 7.55
CA VAL A 76 17.10 10.25 6.79
C VAL A 76 17.29 9.36 5.55
N PRO A 77 16.62 8.19 5.48
CA PRO A 77 16.72 7.32 4.33
C PRO A 77 16.07 7.97 3.09
N GLY A 78 16.50 7.53 1.92
CA GLY A 78 15.78 7.85 0.68
C GLY A 78 14.42 7.15 0.64
N MET A 79 13.47 7.70 -0.11
CA MET A 79 12.19 7.04 -0.38
C MET A 79 12.41 5.70 -1.11
N ASP A 80 11.55 4.74 -0.81
CA ASP A 80 11.60 3.40 -1.36
C ASP A 80 11.31 3.41 -2.88
N GLY A 81 12.20 2.80 -3.65
CA GLY A 81 12.08 2.70 -5.11
C GLY A 81 10.99 1.73 -5.58
N ASP A 82 10.55 0.84 -4.69
CA ASP A 82 9.52 -0.18 -4.92
C ASP A 82 8.14 0.27 -4.42
N ALA A 83 8.02 1.54 -4.02
CA ALA A 83 6.74 2.17 -3.73
C ALA A 83 5.72 2.00 -4.88
N VAL A 84 4.43 2.07 -4.52
CA VAL A 84 3.33 1.93 -5.47
C VAL A 84 3.46 2.86 -6.67
N ARG A 85 3.06 2.34 -7.83
CA ARG A 85 3.13 3.03 -9.12
C ARG A 85 1.75 3.31 -9.68
N ASP A 86 1.66 4.31 -10.54
CA ASP A 86 0.45 4.61 -11.29
C ASP A 86 0.21 3.58 -12.40
N GLY A 87 -0.93 3.69 -13.09
CA GLY A 87 -1.27 2.77 -14.20
C GLY A 87 -0.32 2.83 -15.40
N ALA A 88 0.61 3.79 -15.44
CA ALA A 88 1.65 3.92 -16.46
C ALA A 88 3.04 3.48 -15.96
N GLY A 89 3.13 2.90 -14.75
CA GLY A 89 4.39 2.41 -14.16
C GLY A 89 5.28 3.49 -13.54
N ARG A 90 4.79 4.71 -13.38
CA ARG A 90 5.55 5.82 -12.78
C ARG A 90 5.33 5.86 -11.27
N LEU A 91 6.33 6.34 -10.54
CA LEU A 91 6.16 6.67 -9.12
C LEU A 91 5.19 7.85 -8.97
N PHE A 92 4.42 7.84 -7.89
CA PHE A 92 3.59 8.99 -7.53
C PHE A 92 4.47 10.19 -7.11
N PRO A 93 3.97 11.43 -7.22
CA PRO A 93 4.71 12.60 -6.77
C PRO A 93 5.06 12.49 -5.27
N ALA A 94 6.35 12.68 -4.92
CA ALA A 94 6.88 12.47 -3.58
C ALA A 94 6.13 13.22 -2.46
N HIS A 95 5.59 14.41 -2.76
CA HIS A 95 4.88 15.25 -1.80
C HIS A 95 3.40 14.86 -1.57
N LEU A 96 2.88 13.91 -2.34
CA LEU A 96 1.49 13.45 -2.27
C LEU A 96 1.41 12.09 -1.59
N ASP A 97 0.24 11.77 -1.05
CA ASP A 97 0.01 10.52 -0.31
C ASP A 97 -0.81 9.56 -1.17
N PRO A 98 -0.20 8.49 -1.73
CA PRO A 98 -0.94 7.46 -2.42
C PRO A 98 -1.89 6.74 -1.47
N ARG A 99 -3.10 6.50 -1.94
CA ARG A 99 -4.16 5.75 -1.27
C ARG A 99 -4.80 4.79 -2.26
N TYR A 100 -5.59 3.84 -1.76
CA TYR A 100 -6.33 2.97 -2.64
C TYR A 100 -7.34 3.75 -3.49
N GLY A 101 -7.37 3.47 -4.80
CA GLY A 101 -8.40 4.00 -5.72
C GLY A 101 -9.82 3.57 -5.32
N ASP A 102 -9.89 2.59 -4.43
CA ASP A 102 -10.93 2.23 -3.48
C ASP A 102 -11.75 3.26 -2.72
N GLU A 103 -11.05 4.28 -2.26
CA GLU A 103 -11.47 5.03 -1.09
C GLU A 103 -12.01 6.38 -1.55
N GLY A 104 -13.30 6.64 -1.44
CA GLY A 104 -13.86 7.94 -1.86
C GLY A 104 -13.60 8.27 -3.33
N TRP A 105 -13.71 7.27 -4.21
CA TRP A 105 -13.68 7.45 -5.65
C TRP A 105 -15.04 7.93 -6.15
N TRP A 106 -15.07 9.09 -6.80
CA TRP A 106 -16.29 9.83 -7.14
C TRP A 106 -16.99 9.36 -8.43
N HIS A 107 -16.58 8.24 -9.03
CA HIS A 107 -16.99 7.85 -10.39
C HIS A 107 -17.72 6.51 -10.48
N ASP A 108 -18.12 5.93 -9.36
CA ASP A 108 -18.75 4.62 -9.28
C ASP A 108 -20.04 4.46 -10.10
N GLU A 109 -20.81 5.53 -10.37
CA GLU A 109 -22.07 5.43 -11.12
C GLU A 109 -22.08 6.01 -12.55
N HIS A 110 -21.04 6.76 -12.97
CA HIS A 110 -21.13 7.60 -14.19
C HIS A 110 -20.05 7.37 -15.26
N ARG A 111 -19.08 6.47 -15.06
CA ARG A 111 -18.06 6.13 -16.09
C ARG A 111 -17.70 4.64 -16.09
N TYR A 112 -18.56 3.82 -16.70
CA TYR A 112 -18.36 2.37 -16.86
C TYR A 112 -17.20 1.96 -17.78
N SER A 113 -16.64 2.89 -18.58
CA SER A 113 -15.63 2.58 -19.60
C SER A 113 -14.18 2.66 -19.13
N ARG A 114 -13.92 2.98 -17.86
CA ARG A 114 -12.55 3.09 -17.34
C ARG A 114 -12.32 2.14 -16.19
N ASP A 115 -11.25 1.37 -16.29
CA ASP A 115 -10.78 0.55 -15.19
C ASP A 115 -10.44 1.43 -13.99
N ARG A 116 -10.90 0.98 -12.83
CA ARG A 116 -10.63 1.66 -11.58
C ARG A 116 -9.15 1.51 -11.25
N PRO A 117 -8.43 2.62 -10.98
CA PRO A 117 -7.02 2.52 -10.63
C PRO A 117 -6.86 1.81 -9.28
N TRP A 118 -5.77 1.06 -9.13
CA TRP A 118 -5.45 0.40 -7.86
C TRP A 118 -5.15 1.42 -6.77
N TYR A 119 -4.39 2.45 -7.15
CA TYR A 119 -3.94 3.54 -6.29
C TYR A 119 -4.22 4.90 -6.92
N THR A 120 -4.44 5.91 -6.08
CA THR A 120 -4.69 7.31 -6.46
C THR A 120 -4.17 8.23 -5.35
N PHE A 121 -4.29 9.54 -5.54
CA PHE A 121 -3.95 10.54 -4.52
C PHE A 121 -4.94 11.71 -4.59
N ASP A 122 -5.00 12.50 -3.52
CA ASP A 122 -5.74 13.76 -3.51
C ASP A 122 -4.83 14.92 -3.88
N ARG A 123 -5.23 15.69 -4.89
CA ARG A 123 -4.55 16.93 -5.30
C ARG A 123 -4.91 18.11 -4.41
N ASP A 124 -6.09 18.07 -3.79
CA ASP A 124 -6.56 19.14 -2.91
C ASP A 124 -5.72 19.17 -1.63
N ARG A 125 -4.98 20.28 -1.47
CA ARG A 125 -4.08 20.47 -0.33
C ARG A 125 -4.83 20.52 1.00
N GLY A 126 -5.99 21.17 1.04
CA GLY A 126 -6.76 21.33 2.29
C GLY A 126 -7.23 19.99 2.85
N ARG A 127 -7.80 19.14 1.98
CA ARG A 127 -8.21 17.78 2.30
C ARG A 127 -7.01 16.94 2.75
N ARG A 128 -5.91 16.99 2.00
CA ARG A 128 -4.69 16.23 2.34
C ARG A 128 -4.13 16.64 3.71
N ASP A 129 -3.99 17.94 3.95
CA ASP A 129 -3.43 18.47 5.20
C ASP A 129 -4.38 18.18 6.39
N ALA A 130 -5.70 18.14 6.17
CA ALA A 130 -6.66 17.66 7.18
C ALA A 130 -6.49 16.17 7.51
N VAL A 131 -6.29 15.32 6.50
CA VAL A 131 -5.98 13.89 6.72
C VAL A 131 -4.66 13.73 7.47
N ARG A 132 -3.62 14.47 7.09
CA ARG A 132 -2.31 14.43 7.79
C ARG A 132 -2.39 14.88 9.24
N ARG A 133 -3.21 15.89 9.57
CA ARG A 133 -3.45 16.28 10.97
C ARG A 133 -4.12 15.20 11.81
N THR A 134 -4.91 14.33 11.21
CA THR A 134 -5.64 13.27 11.93
C THR A 134 -4.90 11.95 11.97
N ARG A 135 -4.15 11.61 10.91
CA ARG A 135 -3.49 10.31 10.75
C ARG A 135 -1.96 10.36 10.78
N GLY A 136 -1.38 11.55 10.85
CA GLY A 136 0.04 11.78 10.59
C GLY A 136 0.37 11.81 9.10
N THR A 137 1.62 12.16 8.79
CA THR A 137 2.18 12.01 7.44
C THR A 137 3.05 10.76 7.45
N SER A 138 2.81 9.84 6.52
CA SER A 138 3.69 8.69 6.34
C SER A 138 5.07 9.16 5.92
N GLU A 139 6.12 8.55 6.45
CA GLU A 139 7.50 8.85 6.04
C GLU A 139 7.73 8.48 4.56
N ASP A 140 7.00 7.46 4.07
CA ASP A 140 7.13 6.97 2.71
C ASP A 140 5.79 6.60 2.07
N HIS A 141 5.83 6.41 0.76
CA HIS A 141 4.75 5.82 -0.02
C HIS A 141 4.57 4.34 0.34
N GLN A 142 3.33 3.90 0.30
CA GLN A 142 2.98 2.51 0.57
C GLN A 142 3.66 1.55 -0.42
N LEU A 143 4.03 0.37 0.06
CA LEU A 143 4.51 -0.73 -0.78
C LEU A 143 3.34 -1.53 -1.35
N PRO A 144 3.45 -2.06 -2.59
CA PRO A 144 2.46 -2.97 -3.15
C PRO A 144 2.31 -4.23 -2.31
N ARG A 145 1.07 -4.65 -2.04
CA ARG A 145 0.77 -5.89 -1.31
C ARG A 145 -0.08 -6.83 -2.16
N ALA A 146 0.07 -8.12 -1.91
CA ALA A 146 -0.82 -9.13 -2.46
C ALA A 146 -2.26 -8.84 -2.00
N GLY A 147 -3.21 -8.76 -2.94
CA GLY A 147 -4.60 -8.42 -2.64
C GLY A 147 -4.98 -6.96 -2.89
N ASP A 148 -4.04 -6.12 -3.33
CA ASP A 148 -4.28 -4.69 -3.58
C ASP A 148 -5.05 -4.38 -4.88
N SER A 149 -5.47 -5.40 -5.63
CA SER A 149 -6.40 -5.10 -6.73
C SER A 149 -7.75 -4.63 -6.17
N PRO A 150 -8.42 -3.65 -6.80
CA PRO A 150 -9.76 -3.24 -6.42
C PRO A 150 -10.75 -4.43 -6.35
N ALA A 151 -10.60 -5.41 -7.26
CA ALA A 151 -11.42 -6.61 -7.28
C ALA A 151 -11.19 -7.51 -6.05
N GLN A 152 -9.93 -7.76 -5.67
CA GLN A 152 -9.58 -8.55 -4.49
C GLN A 152 -10.03 -7.85 -3.20
N ARG A 153 -9.79 -6.54 -3.06
CA ARG A 153 -10.30 -5.79 -1.90
C ARG A 153 -11.82 -5.79 -1.83
N ALA A 154 -12.52 -5.65 -2.96
CA ALA A 154 -13.97 -5.76 -3.01
C ALA A 154 -14.45 -7.17 -2.61
N ALA A 155 -13.77 -8.22 -3.05
CA ALA A 155 -14.06 -9.60 -2.65
C ALA A 155 -13.84 -9.81 -1.14
N ALA A 156 -12.73 -9.31 -0.59
CA ALA A 156 -12.43 -9.37 0.84
C ALA A 156 -13.50 -8.62 1.68
N ARG A 157 -13.96 -7.44 1.23
CA ARG A 157 -15.06 -6.71 1.89
C ARG A 157 -16.39 -7.46 1.82
N ARG A 158 -16.69 -8.14 0.72
CA ARG A 158 -17.90 -8.99 0.59
C ARG A 158 -17.83 -10.18 1.54
N GLU A 159 -16.68 -10.85 1.59
CA GLU A 159 -16.46 -12.00 2.47
C GLU A 159 -16.56 -11.61 3.95
N LYS A 160 -15.92 -10.50 4.36
CA LYS A 160 -16.05 -9.98 5.73
C LYS A 160 -17.50 -9.70 6.11
N ARG A 161 -18.28 -9.10 5.21
CA ARG A 161 -19.72 -8.85 5.42
C ARG A 161 -20.53 -10.14 5.54
N ARG A 162 -20.25 -11.14 4.69
CA ARG A 162 -20.89 -12.46 4.76
C ARG A 162 -20.61 -13.15 6.10
N ARG A 163 -19.34 -13.15 6.54
CA ARG A 163 -18.94 -13.71 7.84
C ARG A 163 -19.63 -13.01 9.00
N ALA A 164 -19.60 -11.68 9.04
CA ALA A 164 -20.27 -10.91 10.09
C ALA A 164 -21.78 -11.18 10.14
N ALA A 165 -22.44 -11.30 8.98
CA ALA A 165 -23.85 -11.65 8.90
C ALA A 165 -24.12 -13.09 9.38
N SER A 166 -23.23 -14.03 9.07
CA SER A 166 -23.29 -15.42 9.57
C SER A 166 -23.11 -15.48 11.08
N ASP A 167 -22.12 -14.77 11.63
CA ASP A 167 -21.83 -14.72 13.06
C ASP A 167 -22.96 -14.06 13.85
N GLU A 168 -23.53 -12.97 13.33
CA GLU A 168 -24.73 -12.34 13.89
C GLU A 168 -25.93 -13.30 13.87
N ARG A 169 -26.18 -13.98 12.76
CA ARG A 169 -27.26 -14.98 12.65
C ARG A 169 -27.08 -16.09 13.67
N ARG A 170 -25.85 -16.61 13.82
CA ARG A 170 -25.51 -17.64 14.81
C ARG A 170 -25.71 -17.14 16.24
N ARG A 171 -25.28 -15.92 16.57
CA ARG A 171 -25.49 -15.31 17.88
C ARG A 171 -26.99 -15.19 18.20
N ARG A 172 -27.79 -14.70 17.24
CA ARG A 172 -29.26 -14.60 17.39
C ARG A 172 -29.91 -15.97 17.59
N PHE A 173 -29.47 -16.98 16.84
CA PHE A 173 -29.97 -18.35 17.00
C PHE A 173 -29.68 -18.91 18.40
N LEU A 174 -28.44 -18.80 18.88
CA LEU A 174 -28.05 -19.26 20.22
C LEU A 174 -28.74 -18.46 21.35
N ALA A 175 -29.06 -17.19 21.12
CA ALA A 175 -29.83 -16.36 22.05
C ALA A 175 -31.34 -16.68 22.05
N GLY A 176 -31.79 -17.68 21.28
CA GLY A 176 -33.19 -18.04 21.20
C GLY A 176 -34.04 -17.02 20.44
N ALA A 177 -33.46 -16.12 19.64
CA ALA A 177 -34.21 -15.12 18.88
C ALA A 177 -35.18 -15.72 17.84
N PHE A 178 -35.11 -17.03 17.62
CA PHE A 178 -36.00 -17.80 16.72
C PHE A 178 -36.83 -18.86 17.47
N SER A 179 -36.80 -18.92 18.81
CA SER A 179 -37.53 -19.92 19.60
C SER A 179 -39.05 -19.74 19.56
N GLY A 180 -39.53 -18.55 19.22
CA GLY A 180 -40.95 -18.24 19.00
C GLY A 180 -41.40 -18.36 17.55
N ILE A 181 -40.54 -18.83 16.63
CA ILE A 181 -40.99 -19.18 15.28
C ILE A 181 -41.76 -20.48 15.39
N ASP A 182 -43.06 -20.38 15.20
CA ASP A 182 -43.95 -21.52 15.13
C ASP A 182 -43.68 -22.26 13.81
N LEU A 183 -42.81 -23.26 13.85
CA LEU A 183 -42.49 -24.11 12.71
C LEU A 183 -43.63 -25.12 12.45
N ARG A 184 -44.92 -24.78 12.65
CA ARG A 184 -46.06 -25.70 12.42
C ARG A 184 -46.11 -26.14 10.97
N PHE A 185 -45.26 -27.10 10.66
CA PHE A 185 -45.49 -28.07 9.64
C PHE A 185 -46.09 -29.28 10.37
N ASP A 186 -47.34 -29.12 10.81
CA ASP A 186 -48.15 -30.22 11.29
C ASP A 186 -48.57 -31.02 10.05
N CYS A 187 -47.67 -31.86 9.50
CA CYS A 187 -48.14 -32.90 8.59
C CYS A 187 -48.82 -33.98 9.44
N SER A 188 -50.13 -34.11 9.31
CA SER A 188 -50.90 -35.27 9.73
C SER A 188 -50.73 -36.43 8.74
N CYS A 189 -49.49 -36.68 8.34
CA CYS A 189 -49.13 -37.73 7.40
C CYS A 189 -49.53 -39.09 8.00
N PRO A 190 -50.26 -39.96 7.27
CA PRO A 190 -50.43 -41.35 7.67
C PRO A 190 -49.06 -42.02 7.86
N PRO A 191 -48.90 -42.99 8.78
CA PRO A 191 -47.61 -43.66 9.02
C PRO A 191 -46.95 -44.21 7.75
N ALA A 192 -47.75 -44.67 6.79
CA ALA A 192 -47.29 -45.18 5.50
C ALA A 192 -46.65 -44.11 4.59
N CYS A 193 -46.87 -42.81 4.81
CA CYS A 193 -46.16 -41.75 4.08
C CYS A 193 -44.70 -41.62 4.53
N ASP A 194 -44.42 -41.69 5.84
CA ASP A 194 -43.04 -41.59 6.37
C ASP A 194 -42.20 -42.83 5.98
N GLU A 195 -42.85 -43.96 5.72
CA GLU A 195 -42.20 -45.17 5.19
C GLU A 195 -41.83 -45.06 3.69
N LEU A 196 -42.50 -44.18 2.92
CA LEU A 196 -42.26 -43.97 1.50
C LEU A 196 -41.26 -42.84 1.22
N ASP A 197 -41.13 -41.87 2.13
CA ASP A 197 -40.28 -40.70 1.97
C ASP A 197 -38.88 -40.90 2.57
N ASP A 198 -37.88 -41.10 1.71
CA ASP A 198 -36.48 -41.22 2.12
C ASP A 198 -35.78 -39.88 2.37
N ARG A 199 -36.53 -38.77 2.26
CA ARG A 199 -36.10 -37.38 2.49
C ARG A 199 -34.96 -36.92 1.58
N SER A 200 -34.68 -37.65 0.50
CA SER A 200 -33.62 -37.31 -0.46
C SER A 200 -34.12 -36.49 -1.66
N GLY A 201 -35.45 -36.40 -1.84
CA GLY A 201 -36.10 -35.77 -2.99
C GLY A 201 -37.36 -34.98 -2.65
N ARG A 202 -38.27 -34.85 -3.63
CA ARG A 202 -39.60 -34.26 -3.39
C ARG A 202 -40.41 -35.20 -2.49
N PRO A 203 -41.18 -34.67 -1.52
CA PRO A 203 -42.01 -35.48 -0.65
C PRO A 203 -42.95 -36.37 -1.48
N VAL A 204 -43.06 -37.64 -1.08
CA VAL A 204 -43.98 -38.62 -1.65
C VAL A 204 -45.04 -38.97 -0.61
N HIS A 205 -46.28 -39.14 -1.06
CA HIS A 205 -47.40 -39.45 -0.17
C HIS A 205 -48.21 -40.64 -0.68
N VAL A 206 -48.92 -41.28 0.25
CA VAL A 206 -49.99 -42.24 -0.10
C VAL A 206 -51.20 -41.51 -0.65
N GLU A 207 -52.01 -42.17 -1.48
CA GLU A 207 -53.18 -41.57 -2.16
C GLU A 207 -54.18 -40.91 -1.20
N GLU A 208 -54.22 -41.35 0.05
CA GLU A 208 -55.13 -40.85 1.09
C GLU A 208 -54.54 -39.74 1.97
N CYS A 209 -53.34 -39.19 1.65
CA CYS A 209 -52.79 -38.13 2.51
C CYS A 209 -53.66 -36.87 2.48
N PRO A 210 -54.20 -36.42 3.62
CA PRO A 210 -54.97 -35.18 3.69
C PRO A 210 -54.08 -33.93 3.56
N CYS A 211 -52.76 -34.12 3.55
CA CYS A 211 -51.73 -33.09 3.64
C CYS A 211 -51.33 -32.46 2.30
N GLY A 212 -51.43 -33.19 1.18
CA GLY A 212 -51.05 -32.73 -0.17
C GLY A 212 -49.65 -32.10 -0.27
N CYS A 213 -48.66 -32.61 0.47
CA CYS A 213 -47.34 -31.97 0.62
C CYS A 213 -46.43 -32.07 -0.62
N ASP A 214 -46.84 -32.80 -1.65
CA ASP A 214 -46.24 -32.87 -2.99
C ASP A 214 -46.72 -31.74 -3.93
N LEU A 215 -47.80 -31.04 -3.57
CA LEU A 215 -48.44 -29.98 -4.38
C LEU A 215 -47.81 -28.59 -4.20
N ALA A 216 -46.69 -28.46 -3.47
CA ALA A 216 -45.96 -27.21 -3.26
C ALA A 216 -44.58 -27.19 -3.95
#